data_AF-A0A1I6T7Q6-F1
#
_entry.id   AF-A0A1I6T7Q6-F1
#
_cell.length_a   1.000
_cell.length_b   1.000
_cell.length_c   1.000
_cell.angle_alpha   90.00
_cell.angle_beta   90.00
_cell.angle_gamma   90.00
#
_symmetry.space_group_name_H-M   'P 1'
#
loop_
_entity.id
_entity.type
_entity.pdbx_description
1 polymer ?
#
loop_
_entity_poly.entity_id
_entity_poly.type
_entity_poly.pdbx_seq_one_letter_code
_entity_poly.pdbx_strand_id
1 'polypeptide(L)'
;MRISGLASGMDTDTIVKQMMSIARLPLDKVNQNKQVLEWQRESYREINSKIVDFRNNKLSSWRMSQTFNSQKATVSGDTAALKASATSSANGVSMSVRVEQLATKTGMEGTLTSSSGRVTNTTTLGSLTGSGSDKYDLKINDKTFSFSKNDSIATVVSKINSSGEATAIFDEVTGKLSITAKDYGVKTEDFEVSGTFANLIGSTGVTEGQQAIVHINGTEMNFDSNSINVNGVQMNLTAVSKTGETTDIVIEQDSTNVVETVKSFVEQYNELLSLLNNKTNEEKYRNFPPLTDAQKEEMSEDEIEKWTEKAQSGLLKNDDMLRSAVSSMRNVITSYLGSSPGGISLADIGITTGSYTENGKLYLNEDKLKKAVESNPTGVMELFQGSATDNSVDGLFDELYTTMGNTLDRIAEKAGTNKLSTDVTAAFNTTGAMHRQLQNYERQITSLTNKMTTLEERYYAQFTAMEKAISQLNTQTNSLAQLFNTGSQ
;
A
#
# COMPACT_ATOMS: atom_id res chain seq x y z
N MET A 1 -22.42 48.56 -38.10
CA MET A 1 -23.35 48.99 -37.04
C MET A 1 -24.59 48.12 -37.11
N ARG A 2 -25.00 47.51 -35.99
CA ARG A 2 -26.22 46.69 -35.90
C ARG A 2 -27.40 47.66 -35.83
N ILE A 3 -28.24 47.72 -36.87
CA ILE A 3 -29.46 48.53 -36.86
C ILE A 3 -30.58 47.60 -36.41
N SER A 4 -30.95 47.68 -35.13
CA SER A 4 -32.00 46.83 -34.56
C SER A 4 -33.32 47.58 -34.58
N GLY A 5 -34.34 47.02 -35.25
CA GLY A 5 -35.76 47.28 -35.07
C GLY A 5 -36.28 48.72 -35.23
N LEU A 6 -35.45 49.71 -35.56
CA LEU A 6 -35.84 51.12 -35.56
C LEU A 6 -36.84 51.48 -36.67
N ALA A 7 -36.90 50.74 -37.78
CA ALA A 7 -37.81 51.02 -38.89
C ALA A 7 -39.02 50.07 -38.95
N SER A 8 -38.87 48.81 -38.51
CA SER A 8 -39.96 47.81 -38.51
C SER A 8 -40.66 47.60 -37.17
N GLY A 9 -40.03 47.96 -36.05
CA GLY A 9 -40.49 47.62 -34.70
C GLY A 9 -40.23 46.17 -34.28
N MET A 10 -39.53 45.37 -35.09
CA MET A 10 -39.29 43.94 -34.84
C MET A 10 -38.03 43.71 -33.97
N ASP A 11 -38.13 42.82 -32.99
CA ASP A 11 -36.98 42.39 -32.18
C ASP A 11 -36.11 41.39 -32.96
N THR A 12 -35.25 41.95 -33.80
CA THR A 12 -34.32 41.19 -34.65
C THR A 12 -33.36 40.33 -33.83
N ASP A 13 -32.96 40.77 -32.63
CA ASP A 13 -32.01 40.02 -31.80
C ASP A 13 -32.65 38.76 -31.23
N THR A 14 -33.89 38.85 -30.74
CA THR A 14 -34.63 37.67 -30.26
C THR A 14 -34.92 36.68 -31.39
N ILE A 15 -35.31 37.16 -32.57
CA ILE A 15 -35.58 36.27 -33.71
C ILE A 15 -34.30 35.57 -34.19
N VAL A 16 -33.18 36.31 -34.33
CA VAL A 16 -31.91 35.70 -34.71
C VAL A 16 -31.46 34.67 -33.67
N LYS A 17 -31.60 34.97 -32.36
CA LYS A 17 -31.31 34.00 -31.29
C LYS A 17 -32.17 32.73 -31.41
N GLN A 18 -33.46 32.86 -31.69
CA GLN A 18 -34.36 31.71 -31.89
C GLN A 18 -34.02 30.91 -33.16
N MET A 19 -33.63 31.57 -34.25
CA MET A 19 -33.17 30.87 -35.46
C MET A 19 -31.84 30.14 -35.20
N MET A 20 -30.95 30.78 -34.45
CA MET A 20 -29.66 30.20 -34.08
C MET A 20 -29.79 29.05 -33.08
N SER A 21 -30.74 29.06 -32.16
CA SER A 21 -30.94 27.95 -31.21
C SER A 21 -31.28 26.65 -31.93
N ILE A 22 -32.14 26.69 -32.95
CA ILE A 22 -32.45 25.53 -33.79
C ILE A 22 -31.23 25.12 -34.64
N ALA A 23 -30.53 26.09 -35.22
CA ALA A 23 -29.36 25.83 -36.05
C ALA A 23 -28.18 25.21 -35.26
N ARG A 24 -28.10 25.48 -33.95
CA ARG A 24 -27.05 24.98 -33.03
C ARG A 24 -27.28 23.54 -32.56
N LEU A 25 -28.46 22.95 -32.73
CA LEU A 25 -28.74 21.57 -32.29
C LEU A 25 -27.69 20.52 -32.72
N PRO A 26 -27.14 20.54 -33.95
CA PRO A 26 -26.07 19.61 -34.33
C PRO A 26 -24.77 19.85 -33.57
N LEU A 27 -24.42 21.11 -33.29
CA LEU A 27 -23.23 21.48 -32.51
C LEU A 27 -23.38 21.00 -31.07
N ASP A 28 -24.52 21.26 -30.44
CA ASP A 28 -24.84 20.81 -29.08
C ASP A 28 -24.75 19.29 -28.99
N LYS A 29 -25.27 18.56 -29.99
CA LYS A 29 -25.19 17.10 -30.04
C LYS A 29 -23.76 16.59 -30.09
N VAL A 30 -22.89 17.23 -30.88
CA VAL A 30 -21.48 16.83 -30.96
C VAL A 30 -20.74 17.16 -29.66
N ASN A 31 -21.00 18.32 -29.04
CA ASN A 31 -20.45 18.67 -27.73
C ASN A 31 -20.86 17.66 -26.65
N GLN A 32 -22.13 17.29 -26.60
CA GLN A 32 -22.63 16.26 -25.69
C GLN A 32 -21.96 14.91 -25.93
N ASN A 33 -21.83 14.48 -27.19
CA ASN A 33 -21.15 13.23 -27.52
C ASN A 33 -19.66 13.25 -27.13
N LYS A 34 -18.99 14.41 -27.26
CA LYS A 34 -17.62 14.60 -26.77
C LYS A 34 -17.56 14.43 -25.25
N GLN A 35 -18.45 15.10 -24.51
CA GLN A 35 -18.49 15.03 -23.06
C GLN A 35 -18.76 13.61 -22.54
N VAL A 36 -19.69 12.89 -23.16
CA VAL A 36 -19.96 11.47 -22.86
C VAL A 36 -18.69 10.62 -23.06
N LEU A 37 -17.97 10.85 -24.16
CA LEU A 37 -16.75 10.10 -24.44
C LEU A 37 -15.62 10.42 -23.45
N GLU A 38 -15.51 11.67 -22.99
CA GLU A 38 -14.58 12.07 -21.93
C GLU A 38 -14.90 11.38 -20.61
N TRP A 39 -16.16 11.38 -20.18
CA TRP A 39 -16.59 10.67 -18.96
C TRP A 39 -16.42 9.16 -19.07
N GLN A 40 -16.66 8.58 -20.25
CA GLN A 40 -16.41 7.16 -20.48
C GLN A 40 -14.91 6.84 -20.38
N ARG A 41 -14.06 7.69 -20.95
CA ARG A 41 -12.60 7.57 -20.85
C ARG A 41 -12.13 7.70 -19.39
N GLU A 42 -12.76 8.58 -18.63
CA GLU A 42 -12.51 8.74 -17.20
C GLU A 42 -12.90 7.50 -16.39
N SER A 43 -14.08 6.95 -16.66
CA SER A 43 -14.53 5.71 -16.01
C SER A 43 -13.58 4.54 -16.30
N TYR A 44 -13.00 4.46 -17.50
CA TYR A 44 -11.94 3.49 -17.78
C TYR A 44 -10.66 3.74 -16.98
N ARG A 45 -10.29 5.01 -16.75
CA ARG A 45 -9.12 5.37 -15.93
C ARG A 45 -9.28 4.92 -14.49
N GLU A 46 -10.44 5.15 -13.88
CA GLU A 46 -10.77 4.69 -12.53
C GLU A 46 -10.66 3.16 -12.42
N ILE A 47 -11.28 2.44 -13.36
CA ILE A 47 -11.25 0.98 -13.37
C ILE A 47 -9.83 0.46 -13.61
N ASN A 48 -9.10 1.07 -14.55
CA ASN A 48 -7.72 0.73 -14.84
C ASN A 48 -6.85 0.90 -13.58
N SER A 49 -7.00 1.98 -12.83
CA SER A 49 -6.27 2.19 -11.57
C SER A 49 -6.49 1.04 -10.58
N LYS A 50 -7.74 0.57 -10.43
CA LYS A 50 -8.06 -0.58 -9.55
C LYS A 50 -7.48 -1.90 -10.06
N ILE A 51 -7.49 -2.14 -11.37
CA ILE A 51 -6.86 -3.33 -11.96
C ILE A 51 -5.33 -3.26 -11.80
N VAL A 52 -4.72 -2.07 -11.98
CA VAL A 52 -3.28 -1.86 -11.74
C VAL A 52 -2.93 -2.14 -10.30
N ASP A 53 -3.69 -1.64 -9.32
CA ASP A 53 -3.43 -1.92 -7.90
C ASP A 53 -3.50 -3.41 -7.60
N PHE A 54 -4.60 -4.07 -8.01
CA PHE A 54 -4.80 -5.50 -7.80
C PHE A 54 -3.68 -6.33 -8.45
N ARG A 55 -3.28 -6.02 -9.68
CA ARG A 55 -2.24 -6.74 -10.40
C ARG A 55 -0.83 -6.44 -9.86
N ASN A 56 -0.44 -5.17 -9.87
CA ASN A 56 0.95 -4.76 -9.71
C ASN A 56 1.35 -4.63 -8.23
N ASN A 57 0.42 -4.26 -7.35
CA ASN A 57 0.73 -4.09 -5.93
C ASN A 57 0.34 -5.33 -5.12
N LYS A 58 -0.83 -5.92 -5.40
CA LYS A 58 -1.33 -7.08 -4.62
C LYS A 58 -0.80 -8.41 -5.17
N LEU A 59 -1.24 -8.83 -6.36
CA LEU A 59 -0.86 -10.11 -6.95
C LEU A 59 0.65 -10.25 -7.14
N SER A 60 1.33 -9.18 -7.56
CA SER A 60 2.80 -9.20 -7.68
C SER A 60 3.52 -9.47 -6.36
N SER A 61 2.96 -9.00 -5.24
CA SER A 61 3.53 -9.27 -3.92
C SER A 61 3.23 -10.70 -3.49
N TRP A 62 1.98 -11.16 -3.63
CA TRP A 62 1.55 -12.48 -3.17
C TRP A 62 2.18 -13.63 -3.96
N ARG A 63 2.36 -13.48 -5.27
CA ARG A 63 3.01 -14.50 -6.13
C ARG A 63 4.50 -14.68 -5.84
N MET A 64 5.16 -13.66 -5.27
CA MET A 64 6.59 -13.71 -4.91
C MET A 64 6.81 -13.89 -3.40
N SER A 65 5.74 -14.09 -2.62
CA SER A 65 5.82 -13.99 -1.18
C SER A 65 6.49 -15.21 -0.56
N GLN A 66 7.59 -14.99 0.15
CA GLN A 66 8.20 -16.00 1.03
C GLN A 66 7.31 -16.35 2.23
N THR A 67 6.22 -15.62 2.48
CA THR A 67 5.28 -15.96 3.57
C THR A 67 4.66 -17.34 3.39
N PHE A 68 4.48 -17.81 2.15
CA PHE A 68 4.04 -19.17 1.86
C PHE A 68 5.08 -20.24 2.24
N ASN A 69 6.34 -19.85 2.42
CA ASN A 69 7.45 -20.70 2.86
C ASN A 69 7.89 -20.41 4.31
N SER A 70 7.17 -19.56 5.05
CA SER A 70 7.59 -19.19 6.40
C SER A 70 7.43 -20.36 7.36
N GLN A 71 8.44 -20.61 8.18
CA GLN A 71 8.46 -21.65 9.19
C GLN A 71 8.30 -21.03 10.58
N LYS A 72 7.65 -21.75 11.49
CA LYS A 72 7.43 -21.38 12.88
C LYS A 72 8.04 -22.45 13.79
N ALA A 73 8.67 -21.99 14.87
CA ALA A 73 9.07 -22.87 15.97
C ALA A 73 7.93 -22.93 16.99
N THR A 74 7.30 -24.09 17.13
CA THR A 74 6.35 -24.38 18.19
C THR A 74 7.12 -24.93 19.38
N VAL A 75 7.04 -24.22 20.51
CA VAL A 75 7.82 -24.51 21.72
C VAL A 75 6.89 -25.02 22.82
N SER A 76 7.24 -26.13 23.44
CA SER A 76 6.49 -26.75 24.55
C SER A 76 7.43 -27.31 25.63
N GLY A 77 6.89 -27.81 26.74
CA GLY A 77 7.69 -28.24 27.88
C GLY A 77 8.13 -27.07 28.77
N ASP A 78 9.41 -26.98 29.12
CA ASP A 78 9.96 -25.96 30.04
C ASP A 78 10.22 -24.61 29.35
N THR A 79 9.17 -23.96 28.84
CA THR A 79 9.27 -22.71 28.05
C THR A 79 9.82 -21.50 28.83
N ALA A 80 10.09 -21.63 30.13
CA ALA A 80 10.76 -20.61 30.94
C ALA A 80 12.29 -20.65 30.76
N ALA A 81 12.84 -21.81 30.37
CA ALA A 81 14.28 -22.00 30.18
C ALA A 81 14.79 -21.35 28.90
N LEU A 82 13.98 -21.34 27.83
CA LEU A 82 14.33 -20.69 26.57
C LEU A 82 13.11 -20.25 25.75
N LYS A 83 13.36 -19.33 24.83
CA LYS A 83 12.47 -18.98 23.71
C LYS A 83 13.11 -19.38 22.39
N ALA A 84 12.33 -19.87 21.43
CA ALA A 84 12.84 -20.24 20.12
C ALA A 84 12.03 -19.62 18.98
N SER A 85 12.69 -19.33 17.87
CA SER A 85 12.10 -18.88 16.61
C SER A 85 12.81 -19.54 15.43
N ALA A 86 12.05 -20.10 14.49
CA ALA A 86 12.60 -20.65 13.25
C ALA A 86 13.09 -19.51 12.35
N THR A 87 14.24 -19.71 11.69
CA THR A 87 14.72 -18.85 10.61
C THR A 87 14.29 -19.43 9.26
N SER A 88 14.50 -18.69 8.18
CA SER A 88 14.26 -19.19 6.80
C SER A 88 15.17 -20.36 6.39
N SER A 89 16.19 -20.68 7.20
CA SER A 89 17.10 -21.81 6.98
C SER A 89 16.78 -23.00 7.89
N ALA A 90 15.62 -23.03 8.55
CA ALA A 90 15.27 -24.12 9.46
C ALA A 90 15.09 -25.43 8.68
N ASN A 91 15.83 -26.46 9.07
CA ASN A 91 15.88 -27.72 8.34
C ASN A 91 14.77 -28.73 8.72
N GLY A 92 13.80 -28.32 9.53
CA GLY A 92 12.66 -29.15 9.95
C GLY A 92 12.96 -30.18 11.05
N VAL A 93 14.19 -30.24 11.56
CA VAL A 93 14.55 -31.19 12.62
C VAL A 93 13.98 -30.74 13.95
N SER A 94 13.16 -31.59 14.58
CA SER A 94 12.67 -31.35 15.94
C SER A 94 13.82 -31.46 16.96
N MET A 95 13.77 -30.61 17.98
CA MET A 95 14.82 -30.53 19.00
C MET A 95 14.23 -30.61 20.40
N SER A 96 14.80 -31.47 21.23
CA SER A 96 14.57 -31.49 22.68
C SER A 96 15.77 -30.87 23.38
N VAL A 97 15.55 -29.76 24.08
CA VAL A 97 16.63 -28.88 24.58
C VAL A 97 16.59 -28.80 26.11
N ARG A 98 17.70 -29.08 26.77
CA ARG A 98 17.91 -28.85 28.20
C ARG A 98 19.00 -27.82 28.41
N VAL A 99 18.69 -26.71 29.05
CA VAL A 99 19.67 -25.68 29.44
C VAL A 99 20.26 -26.08 30.79
N GLU A 100 21.53 -26.46 30.83
CA GLU A 100 22.22 -26.83 32.06
C GLU A 100 22.87 -25.61 32.74
N GLN A 101 23.43 -24.72 31.92
CA GLN A 101 24.12 -23.53 32.40
C GLN A 101 23.94 -22.38 31.41
N LEU A 102 23.75 -21.16 31.91
CA LEU A 102 23.74 -19.95 31.10
C LEU A 102 25.15 -19.39 30.95
N ALA A 103 25.40 -18.76 29.81
CA ALA A 103 26.63 -18.03 29.59
C ALA A 103 26.68 -16.79 30.50
N THR A 104 27.79 -16.58 31.19
CA THR A 104 28.04 -15.38 32.00
C THR A 104 29.30 -14.68 31.51
N LYS A 105 29.38 -13.36 31.74
CA LYS A 105 30.52 -12.56 31.33
C LYS A 105 31.53 -12.48 32.46
N THR A 106 32.79 -12.51 32.08
CA THR A 106 33.94 -12.33 32.98
C THR A 106 34.02 -10.90 33.39
N GLY A 107 34.20 -10.62 34.68
CA GLY A 107 34.13 -9.24 35.11
C GLY A 107 34.40 -9.00 36.57
N MET A 108 34.53 -7.72 36.86
CA MET A 108 34.69 -7.19 38.20
C MET A 108 33.40 -6.47 38.59
N GLU A 109 32.84 -6.80 39.75
CA GLU A 109 31.70 -6.10 40.32
C GLU A 109 32.01 -5.69 41.75
N GLY A 110 31.63 -4.47 42.13
CA GLY A 110 31.68 -4.05 43.52
C GLY A 110 30.68 -2.96 43.82
N THR A 111 30.42 -2.77 45.12
CA THR A 111 29.40 -1.82 45.60
C THR A 111 30.07 -0.52 45.99
N LEU A 112 29.77 0.55 45.26
CA LEU A 112 30.23 1.88 45.57
C LEU A 112 29.41 2.46 46.72
N THR A 113 30.10 3.02 47.70
CA THR A 113 29.46 3.67 48.85
C THR A 113 29.96 5.11 48.98
N SER A 114 29.16 5.98 49.60
CA SER A 114 29.55 7.36 49.91
C SER A 114 29.07 7.72 51.32
N SER A 115 29.88 8.46 52.05
CA SER A 115 29.50 9.03 53.35
C SER A 115 28.44 10.13 53.22
N SER A 116 28.24 10.68 52.02
CA SER A 116 27.28 11.75 51.72
C SER A 116 25.89 11.24 51.33
N GLY A 117 25.66 9.92 51.35
CA GLY A 117 24.36 9.29 51.04
C GLY A 117 24.41 8.32 49.87
N ARG A 118 23.25 8.11 49.22
CA ARG A 118 23.11 7.16 48.10
C ARG A 118 23.97 7.58 46.91
N VAL A 119 24.74 6.63 46.38
CA VAL A 119 25.55 6.82 45.17
C VAL A 119 24.64 6.81 43.95
N THR A 120 24.83 7.77 43.05
CA THR A 120 24.09 7.94 41.79
C THR A 120 25.07 8.14 40.65
N ASN A 121 24.58 8.13 39.41
CA ASN A 121 25.42 8.38 38.23
C ASN A 121 26.16 9.74 38.25
N THR A 122 25.65 10.73 38.98
CA THR A 122 26.27 12.06 39.11
C THR A 122 27.25 12.16 40.28
N THR A 123 27.30 11.16 41.16
CA THR A 123 28.25 11.11 42.28
C THR A 123 29.67 11.11 41.74
N THR A 124 30.49 12.04 42.26
CA THR A 124 31.89 12.18 41.83
C THR A 124 32.79 11.20 42.56
N LEU A 125 33.86 10.77 41.90
CA LEU A 125 34.81 9.81 42.47
C LEU A 125 35.38 10.27 43.81
N GLY A 126 35.61 11.58 43.95
CA GLY A 126 36.09 12.23 45.16
C GLY A 126 35.20 12.01 46.39
N SER A 127 33.91 11.79 46.19
CA SER A 127 32.91 11.63 47.25
C SER A 127 32.66 10.18 47.68
N LEU A 128 33.31 9.22 47.01
CA LEU A 128 33.19 7.79 47.34
C LEU A 128 33.99 7.45 48.60
N THR A 129 33.49 6.50 49.39
CA THR A 129 34.22 5.95 50.53
C THR A 129 35.51 5.29 50.04
N GLY A 130 36.65 5.58 50.69
CA GLY A 130 37.96 5.11 50.25
C GLY A 130 38.62 6.00 49.19
N SER A 131 37.98 7.10 48.79
CA SER A 131 38.58 8.14 47.96
C SER A 131 39.65 8.91 48.76
N GLY A 132 40.89 8.88 48.27
CA GLY A 132 42.02 9.58 48.88
C GLY A 132 43.00 10.19 47.87
N SER A 133 42.71 10.07 46.58
CA SER A 133 43.58 10.54 45.49
C SER A 133 42.87 11.60 44.64
N ASP A 134 43.65 12.53 44.09
CA ASP A 134 43.15 13.48 43.08
C ASP A 134 42.96 12.83 41.70
N LYS A 135 43.58 11.66 41.48
CA LYS A 135 43.52 10.88 40.23
C LYS A 135 43.32 9.39 40.48
N TYR A 136 42.53 8.77 39.61
CA TYR A 136 42.24 7.34 39.62
C TYR A 136 42.58 6.74 38.26
N ASP A 137 43.40 5.70 38.24
CA ASP A 137 43.72 4.95 37.04
C ASP A 137 43.02 3.59 37.08
N LEU A 138 42.48 3.18 35.94
CA LEU A 138 41.90 1.87 35.69
C LEU A 138 42.60 1.28 34.47
N LYS A 139 43.26 0.13 34.65
CA LYS A 139 43.78 -0.66 33.54
C LYS A 139 42.78 -1.77 33.25
N ILE A 140 42.30 -1.84 32.01
CA ILE A 140 41.48 -2.95 31.48
C ILE A 140 42.28 -3.55 30.34
N ASN A 141 42.70 -4.81 30.48
CA ASN A 141 43.67 -5.45 29.59
C ASN A 141 44.88 -4.52 29.40
N ASP A 142 45.29 -4.21 28.16
CA ASP A 142 46.46 -3.35 27.90
C ASP A 142 46.17 -1.84 27.95
N LYS A 143 44.91 -1.42 28.18
CA LYS A 143 44.51 -0.02 28.08
C LYS A 143 44.33 0.62 29.46
N THR A 144 44.95 1.79 29.63
CA THR A 144 44.83 2.58 30.86
C THR A 144 43.87 3.75 30.67
N PHE A 145 42.91 3.87 31.57
CA PHE A 145 41.97 4.98 31.70
C PHE A 145 42.33 5.79 32.94
N SER A 146 42.53 7.09 32.77
CA SER A 146 42.72 8.02 33.89
C SER A 146 41.46 8.85 34.12
N PHE A 147 41.14 9.05 35.40
CA PHE A 147 40.01 9.82 35.90
C PHE A 147 40.46 10.80 36.99
N SER A 148 39.76 11.92 37.11
CA SER A 148 39.91 12.91 38.17
C SER A 148 38.92 12.62 39.31
N LYS A 149 39.22 13.06 40.52
CA LYS A 149 38.24 13.04 41.64
C LYS A 149 36.93 13.77 41.33
N ASN A 150 36.94 14.69 40.36
CA ASN A 150 35.75 15.45 39.96
C ASN A 150 34.93 14.72 38.88
N ASP A 151 35.44 13.65 38.27
CA ASP A 151 34.68 12.86 37.31
C ASP A 151 33.54 12.12 38.02
N SER A 152 32.39 12.02 37.37
CA SER A 152 31.24 11.27 37.87
C SER A 152 31.30 9.80 37.46
N ILE A 153 30.52 8.96 38.13
CA ILE A 153 30.36 7.55 37.74
C ILE A 153 29.84 7.44 36.30
N ALA A 154 28.94 8.33 35.86
CA ALA A 154 28.48 8.39 34.48
C ALA A 154 29.64 8.63 33.50
N THR A 155 30.57 9.53 33.82
CA THR A 155 31.76 9.80 33.00
C THR A 155 32.66 8.56 32.92
N VAL A 156 32.84 7.85 34.05
CA VAL A 156 33.61 6.60 34.09
C VAL A 156 32.99 5.54 33.19
N VAL A 157 31.70 5.24 33.41
CA VAL A 157 30.93 4.25 32.64
C VAL A 157 30.97 4.58 31.14
N SER A 158 30.72 5.84 30.77
CA SER A 158 30.73 6.30 29.38
C SER A 158 32.11 6.14 28.74
N LYS A 159 33.19 6.50 29.45
CA LYS A 159 34.56 6.39 28.92
C LYS A 159 34.97 4.94 28.70
N ILE A 160 34.60 4.03 29.60
CA ILE A 160 34.85 2.60 29.45
C ILE A 160 34.05 2.03 28.27
N ASN A 161 32.74 2.28 28.22
CA ASN A 161 31.88 1.78 27.14
C ASN A 161 32.28 2.30 25.76
N SER A 162 32.73 3.56 25.67
CA SER A 162 33.18 4.17 24.40
C SER A 162 34.55 3.65 23.95
N SER A 163 35.31 3.04 24.84
CA SER A 163 36.66 2.55 24.54
C SER A 163 36.69 1.30 23.69
N GLY A 164 35.61 0.52 23.73
CA GLY A 164 35.52 -0.80 23.12
C GLY A 164 36.26 -1.92 23.86
N GLU A 165 36.85 -1.71 25.04
CA GLU A 165 37.58 -2.78 25.76
C GLU A 165 36.66 -3.62 26.66
N ALA A 166 35.65 -3.02 27.26
CA ALA A 166 34.77 -3.65 28.23
C ALA A 166 33.38 -3.01 28.21
N THR A 167 32.43 -3.65 28.90
CA THR A 167 31.12 -3.08 29.22
C THR A 167 31.08 -2.71 30.69
N ALA A 168 30.82 -1.43 31.00
CA ALA A 168 30.59 -0.93 32.34
C ALA A 168 29.12 -0.58 32.54
N ILE A 169 28.54 -0.99 33.67
CA ILE A 169 27.16 -0.70 34.05
C ILE A 169 27.16 -0.29 35.53
N PHE A 170 26.51 0.83 35.82
CA PHE A 170 26.23 1.25 37.20
C PHE A 170 24.73 1.10 37.49
N ASP A 171 24.41 0.33 38.51
CA ASP A 171 23.05 0.17 39.01
C ASP A 171 22.85 1.08 40.23
N GLU A 172 22.07 2.16 40.06
CA GLU A 172 21.77 3.12 41.14
C GLU A 172 20.88 2.55 42.26
N VAL A 173 20.20 1.42 42.02
CA VAL A 173 19.35 0.76 43.01
C VAL A 173 20.21 -0.02 44.00
N THR A 174 21.16 -0.80 43.48
CA THR A 174 22.06 -1.61 44.31
C THR A 174 23.36 -0.89 44.68
N GLY A 175 23.69 0.22 44.00
CA GLY A 175 24.97 0.92 44.13
C GLY A 175 26.14 0.16 43.50
N LYS A 176 25.86 -0.87 42.69
CA LYS A 176 26.88 -1.75 42.11
C LYS A 176 27.42 -1.18 40.80
N LEU A 177 28.74 -1.12 40.69
CA LEU A 177 29.44 -0.92 39.43
C LEU A 177 29.98 -2.27 38.95
N SER A 178 29.55 -2.69 37.76
CA SER A 178 30.03 -3.89 37.09
C SER A 178 30.84 -3.51 35.85
N ILE A 179 32.00 -4.11 35.67
CA ILE A 179 32.88 -3.98 34.50
C ILE A 179 33.14 -5.39 33.98
N THR A 180 32.58 -5.72 32.84
CA THR A 180 32.66 -7.06 32.26
C THR A 180 33.32 -7.04 30.89
N ALA A 181 33.88 -8.19 30.49
CA ALA A 181 34.25 -8.48 29.13
C ALA A 181 33.05 -8.29 28.17
N LYS A 182 33.35 -8.12 26.89
CA LYS A 182 32.32 -7.99 25.85
C LYS A 182 31.67 -9.32 25.52
N ASP A 183 32.48 -10.36 25.45
CA ASP A 183 32.07 -11.71 25.10
C ASP A 183 31.79 -12.52 26.37
N TYR A 184 30.99 -13.57 26.26
CA TYR A 184 30.73 -14.49 27.35
C TYR A 184 31.82 -15.56 27.44
N GLY A 185 31.95 -16.22 28.59
CA GLY A 185 32.86 -17.37 28.73
C GLY A 185 34.36 -17.06 28.60
N VAL A 186 34.76 -15.79 28.66
CA VAL A 186 36.17 -15.36 28.60
C VAL A 186 36.92 -15.85 29.85
N LYS A 187 38.13 -16.39 29.72
CA LYS A 187 38.87 -16.81 30.92
C LYS A 187 39.41 -15.61 31.69
N THR A 188 39.64 -15.76 33.00
CA THR A 188 40.23 -14.68 33.80
C THR A 188 41.63 -14.27 33.36
N GLU A 189 42.37 -15.18 32.71
CA GLU A 189 43.69 -14.91 32.12
C GLU A 189 43.61 -13.94 30.93
N ASP A 190 42.45 -13.83 30.28
CA ASP A 190 42.21 -13.02 29.09
C ASP A 190 41.44 -11.71 29.39
N PHE A 191 41.10 -11.47 30.66
CA PHE A 191 40.41 -10.24 31.09
C PHE A 191 40.93 -9.73 32.43
N GLU A 192 41.82 -8.75 32.37
CA GLU A 192 42.43 -8.14 33.56
C GLU A 192 41.84 -6.76 33.85
N VAL A 193 41.43 -6.55 35.11
CA VAL A 193 41.02 -5.23 35.61
C VAL A 193 41.84 -4.90 36.85
N SER A 194 42.61 -3.80 36.78
CA SER A 194 43.48 -3.37 37.88
C SER A 194 43.62 -1.85 37.95
N GLY A 195 44.32 -1.35 38.96
CA GLY A 195 44.57 0.09 39.15
C GLY A 195 43.89 0.67 40.38
N THR A 196 44.14 1.95 40.64
CA THR A 196 43.64 2.64 41.84
C THR A 196 42.13 2.80 41.83
N PHE A 197 41.50 2.89 40.65
CA PHE A 197 40.04 2.89 40.55
C PHE A 197 39.43 1.52 40.87
N ALA A 198 40.05 0.42 40.46
CA ALA A 198 39.56 -0.93 40.76
C ALA A 198 39.48 -1.18 42.28
N ASN A 199 40.42 -0.63 43.05
CA ASN A 199 40.39 -0.69 44.52
C ASN A 199 39.20 0.10 45.10
N LEU A 200 38.79 1.21 44.47
CA LEU A 200 37.65 2.03 44.89
C LEU A 200 36.30 1.33 44.66
N ILE A 201 36.24 0.42 43.67
CA ILE A 201 35.07 -0.43 43.41
C ILE A 201 34.83 -1.41 44.57
N GLY A 202 35.86 -1.72 45.37
CA GLY A 202 35.76 -2.64 46.51
C GLY A 202 35.53 -4.10 46.09
N SER A 203 35.86 -4.45 44.84
CA SER A 203 35.75 -5.81 44.34
C SER A 203 36.83 -6.73 44.93
N THR A 204 36.50 -8.01 45.11
CA THR A 204 37.44 -9.08 45.50
C THR A 204 38.25 -9.65 44.34
N GLY A 205 38.10 -9.10 43.12
CA GLY A 205 38.82 -9.52 41.92
C GLY A 205 37.95 -9.61 40.69
N VAL A 206 38.47 -10.23 39.63
CA VAL A 206 37.71 -10.60 38.43
C VAL A 206 37.12 -11.99 38.64
N THR A 207 35.81 -12.13 38.42
CA THR A 207 35.12 -13.43 38.43
C THR A 207 35.08 -13.98 37.00
N GLU A 208 35.42 -15.27 36.85
CA GLU A 208 35.39 -15.95 35.56
C GLU A 208 33.95 -16.09 35.03
N GLY A 209 33.76 -15.69 33.78
CA GLY A 209 32.54 -15.93 33.04
C GLY A 209 32.48 -17.35 32.53
N GLN A 210 31.28 -17.89 32.44
CA GLN A 210 31.03 -19.26 32.04
C GLN A 210 30.43 -19.32 30.62
N GLN A 211 30.69 -20.40 29.90
CA GLN A 211 29.96 -20.70 28.66
C GLN A 211 28.56 -21.24 29.01
N ALA A 212 27.60 -21.07 28.08
CA ALA A 212 26.33 -21.77 28.17
C ALA A 212 26.54 -23.24 27.84
N ILE A 213 25.98 -24.13 28.65
CA ILE A 213 25.98 -25.59 28.42
C ILE A 213 24.55 -26.00 28.13
N VAL A 214 24.32 -26.51 26.92
CA VAL A 214 22.99 -26.87 26.42
C VAL A 214 23.03 -28.27 25.84
N HIS A 215 22.09 -29.12 26.25
CA HIS A 215 21.93 -30.45 25.69
C HIS A 215 20.82 -30.42 24.65
N ILE A 216 21.13 -30.68 23.38
CA ILE A 216 20.15 -30.74 22.29
C ILE A 216 20.08 -32.17 21.78
N ASN A 217 18.90 -32.79 21.85
CA ASN A 217 18.69 -34.20 21.50
C ASN A 217 19.67 -35.15 22.22
N GLY A 218 20.02 -34.82 23.47
CA GLY A 218 20.97 -35.58 24.29
C GLY A 218 22.45 -35.31 24.00
N THR A 219 22.78 -34.43 23.05
CA THR A 219 24.16 -34.02 22.77
C THR A 219 24.50 -32.74 23.51
N GLU A 220 25.55 -32.76 24.32
CA GLU A 220 26.08 -31.59 25.01
C GLU A 220 26.77 -30.65 24.03
N MET A 221 26.45 -29.36 24.10
CA MET A 221 27.05 -28.29 23.33
C MET A 221 27.34 -27.07 24.20
N ASN A 222 28.48 -26.44 23.95
CA ASN A 222 28.93 -25.25 24.66
C ASN A 222 28.84 -24.02 23.74
N PHE A 223 28.33 -22.91 24.27
CA PHE A 223 28.15 -21.68 23.52
C PHE A 223 28.67 -20.45 24.27
N ASP A 224 29.29 -19.53 23.53
CA ASP A 224 29.78 -18.24 24.02
C ASP A 224 28.68 -17.16 24.06
N SER A 225 27.41 -17.57 24.17
CA SER A 225 26.25 -16.67 24.13
C SER A 225 25.00 -17.36 24.70
N ASN A 226 24.10 -16.56 25.29
CA ASN A 226 22.74 -17.00 25.61
C ASN A 226 21.78 -16.86 24.42
N SER A 227 22.23 -16.33 23.29
CA SER A 227 21.49 -16.32 22.03
C SER A 227 22.24 -17.21 21.05
N ILE A 228 21.68 -18.38 20.75
CA ILE A 228 22.33 -19.45 19.99
C ILE A 228 21.49 -19.81 18.77
N ASN A 229 22.13 -20.18 17.67
CA ASN A 229 21.44 -20.61 16.45
C ASN A 229 21.89 -22.03 16.08
N VAL A 230 20.95 -22.96 16.06
CA VAL A 230 21.20 -24.38 15.76
C VAL A 230 20.13 -24.87 14.81
N ASN A 231 20.51 -25.58 13.74
CA ASN A 231 19.58 -26.12 12.74
C ASN A 231 18.61 -25.08 12.12
N GLY A 232 19.04 -23.82 12.05
CA GLY A 232 18.20 -22.71 11.58
C GLY A 232 17.11 -22.30 12.58
N VAL A 233 17.32 -22.56 13.86
CA VAL A 233 16.44 -22.11 14.95
C VAL A 233 17.25 -21.21 15.87
N GLN A 234 16.82 -19.96 15.96
CA GLN A 234 17.34 -19.00 16.92
C GLN A 234 16.71 -19.30 18.29
N MET A 235 17.54 -19.63 19.27
CA MET A 235 17.14 -19.85 20.66
C MET A 235 17.74 -18.75 21.55
N ASN A 236 16.93 -18.25 22.47
CA ASN A 236 17.33 -17.32 23.52
C ASN A 236 17.16 -18.03 24.86
N LEU A 237 18.28 -18.35 25.50
CA LEU A 237 18.36 -19.00 26.80
C LEU A 237 18.05 -17.97 27.89
N THR A 238 17.07 -18.26 28.72
CA THR A 238 16.56 -17.32 29.75
C THR A 238 16.71 -17.86 31.16
N ALA A 239 16.72 -19.18 31.34
CA ALA A 239 16.94 -19.82 32.63
C ALA A 239 17.53 -21.23 32.46
N VAL A 240 18.09 -21.76 33.55
CA VAL A 240 18.45 -23.19 33.65
C VAL A 240 17.16 -24.01 33.66
N SER A 241 17.13 -25.10 32.90
CA SER A 241 15.98 -26.01 32.83
C SER A 241 15.71 -26.69 34.17
N LYS A 242 14.44 -26.94 34.47
CA LYS A 242 14.07 -27.71 35.67
C LYS A 242 14.63 -29.13 35.58
N THR A 243 14.96 -29.72 36.74
CA THR A 243 15.57 -31.04 36.81
C THR A 243 14.70 -32.09 36.10
N GLY A 244 15.25 -32.70 35.05
CA GLY A 244 14.57 -33.72 34.25
C GLY A 244 13.58 -33.20 33.21
N GLU A 245 13.40 -31.89 33.09
CA GLU A 245 12.55 -31.28 32.06
C GLU A 245 13.37 -30.84 30.84
N THR A 246 12.74 -30.87 29.67
CA THR A 246 13.26 -30.37 28.40
C THR A 246 12.28 -29.35 27.81
N THR A 247 12.80 -28.48 26.96
CA THR A 247 12.01 -27.66 26.05
C THR A 247 11.99 -28.34 24.69
N ASP A 248 10.81 -28.72 24.22
CA ASP A 248 10.65 -29.35 22.92
C ASP A 248 10.28 -28.30 21.88
N ILE A 249 11.04 -28.29 20.79
CA ILE A 249 10.92 -27.37 19.68
C ILE A 249 10.59 -28.17 18.44
N VAL A 250 9.41 -27.92 17.87
CA VAL A 250 8.96 -28.50 16.61
C VAL A 250 8.92 -27.39 15.57
N ILE A 251 9.48 -27.65 14.40
CA ILE A 251 9.43 -26.71 13.27
C ILE A 251 8.25 -27.07 12.39
N GLU A 252 7.31 -26.15 12.30
CA GLU A 252 6.08 -26.26 11.54
C GLU A 252 6.05 -25.14 10.48
N GLN A 253 5.18 -25.25 9.48
CA GLN A 253 4.95 -24.14 8.56
C GLN A 253 4.08 -23.08 9.26
N ASP A 254 4.43 -21.80 9.15
CA ASP A 254 3.63 -20.72 9.73
C ASP A 254 2.37 -20.49 8.90
N SER A 255 1.28 -21.11 9.34
CA SER A 255 -0.01 -21.02 8.67
C SER A 255 -0.66 -19.63 8.80
N THR A 256 -0.21 -18.78 9.74
CA THR A 256 -0.86 -17.50 10.05
C THR A 256 -0.78 -16.54 8.87
N ASN A 257 0.43 -16.34 8.35
CA ASN A 257 0.66 -15.40 7.25
C ASN A 257 0.00 -15.85 5.94
N VAL A 258 -0.09 -17.18 5.72
CA VAL A 258 -0.78 -17.76 4.56
C VAL A 258 -2.28 -17.47 4.64
N VAL A 259 -2.91 -17.70 5.80
CA VAL A 259 -4.34 -17.44 6.02
C VAL A 259 -4.67 -15.97 5.77
N GLU A 260 -3.87 -15.04 6.32
CA GLU A 260 -4.07 -13.60 6.11
C GLU A 260 -3.91 -13.20 4.65
N THR A 261 -2.92 -13.76 3.95
CA THR A 261 -2.69 -13.47 2.52
C THR A 261 -3.87 -13.93 1.67
N VAL A 262 -4.35 -15.15 1.91
CA VAL A 262 -5.50 -15.72 1.17
C VAL A 262 -6.79 -14.96 1.48
N LYS A 263 -6.99 -14.53 2.73
CA LYS A 263 -8.12 -13.67 3.11
C LYS A 263 -8.07 -12.34 2.36
N SER A 264 -6.92 -11.66 2.38
CA SER A 264 -6.73 -10.41 1.65
C SER A 264 -6.96 -10.58 0.14
N PHE A 265 -6.52 -11.71 -0.43
CA PHE A 265 -6.82 -12.05 -1.82
C PHE A 265 -8.33 -12.14 -2.10
N VAL A 266 -9.08 -12.88 -1.28
CA VAL A 266 -10.53 -13.05 -1.45
C VAL A 266 -11.25 -11.70 -1.36
N GLU A 267 -10.86 -10.84 -0.42
CA GLU A 267 -11.41 -9.49 -0.27
C GLU A 267 -11.14 -8.63 -1.51
N GLN A 268 -9.87 -8.52 -1.92
CA GLN A 268 -9.47 -7.68 -3.05
C GLN A 268 -10.04 -8.18 -4.39
N TYR A 269 -10.13 -9.50 -4.59
CA TYR A 269 -10.80 -10.09 -5.74
C TYR A 269 -12.29 -9.69 -5.77
N ASN A 270 -12.98 -9.84 -4.64
CA ASN A 270 -14.41 -9.53 -4.53
C ASN A 270 -14.70 -8.03 -4.74
N GLU A 271 -13.84 -7.15 -4.22
CA GLU A 271 -13.93 -5.71 -4.44
C GLU A 271 -13.81 -5.35 -5.93
N LEU A 272 -12.79 -5.87 -6.61
CA LEU A 272 -12.59 -5.64 -8.04
C LEU A 272 -13.74 -6.22 -8.87
N LEU A 273 -14.15 -7.46 -8.58
CA LEU A 273 -15.26 -8.12 -9.25
C LEU A 273 -16.56 -7.32 -9.08
N SER A 274 -16.85 -6.83 -7.88
CA SER A 274 -18.02 -6.00 -7.58
C SER A 274 -17.99 -4.71 -8.38
N LEU A 275 -16.85 -4.00 -8.40
CA LEU A 275 -16.69 -2.79 -9.20
C LEU A 275 -16.98 -3.02 -10.69
N LEU A 276 -16.38 -4.06 -11.29
CA LEU A 276 -16.55 -4.38 -12.70
C LEU A 276 -18.00 -4.78 -13.02
N ASN A 277 -18.63 -5.59 -12.17
CA ASN A 277 -20.03 -5.97 -12.33
C ASN A 277 -20.96 -4.76 -12.19
N ASN A 278 -20.71 -3.88 -11.22
CA ASN A 278 -21.53 -2.68 -11.02
C ASN A 278 -21.45 -1.77 -12.24
N LYS A 279 -20.24 -1.44 -12.71
CA LYS A 279 -20.05 -0.57 -13.89
C LYS A 279 -20.64 -1.15 -15.18
N THR A 280 -20.70 -2.48 -15.32
CA THR A 280 -21.28 -3.15 -16.50
C THR A 280 -22.79 -3.37 -16.43
N ASN A 281 -23.38 -3.35 -15.24
CA ASN A 281 -24.81 -3.58 -15.01
C ASN A 281 -25.59 -2.32 -14.60
N GLU A 282 -24.90 -1.21 -14.35
CA GLU A 282 -25.48 0.07 -13.95
C GLU A 282 -26.64 0.50 -14.88
N GLU A 283 -27.68 1.09 -14.29
CA GLU A 283 -28.78 1.65 -15.05
C GLU A 283 -28.31 2.86 -15.86
N LYS A 284 -28.79 2.98 -17.10
CA LYS A 284 -28.43 4.09 -18.00
C LYS A 284 -29.63 4.99 -18.20
N TYR A 285 -29.60 6.19 -17.63
CA TYR A 285 -30.65 7.18 -17.80
C TYR A 285 -30.54 7.92 -19.15
N ARG A 286 -31.10 7.31 -20.20
CA ARG A 286 -30.98 7.82 -21.60
C ARG A 286 -31.55 9.23 -21.83
N ASN A 287 -32.48 9.68 -20.99
CA ASN A 287 -33.14 10.98 -21.10
C ASN A 287 -32.34 12.14 -20.50
N PHE A 288 -31.15 11.86 -19.95
CA PHE A 288 -30.28 12.84 -19.31
C PHE A 288 -28.98 12.96 -20.12
N PRO A 289 -28.98 13.61 -21.30
CA PRO A 289 -27.74 13.93 -22.00
C PRO A 289 -26.93 14.96 -21.19
N PRO A 290 -25.61 15.11 -21.42
CA PRO A 290 -24.84 16.18 -20.81
C PRO A 290 -25.48 17.55 -21.08
N LEU A 291 -25.54 18.40 -20.06
CA LEU A 291 -26.11 19.74 -20.20
C LEU A 291 -25.24 20.60 -21.11
N THR A 292 -25.87 21.34 -22.02
CA THR A 292 -25.21 22.43 -22.74
C THR A 292 -24.98 23.61 -21.79
N ASP A 293 -24.08 24.52 -22.15
CA ASP A 293 -23.79 25.67 -21.29
C ASP A 293 -25.03 26.57 -21.09
N ALA A 294 -25.85 26.73 -22.14
CA ALA A 294 -27.13 27.44 -22.04
C ALA A 294 -28.11 26.75 -21.07
N GLN A 295 -28.18 25.41 -21.07
CA GLN A 295 -29.04 24.69 -20.13
C GLN A 295 -28.54 24.82 -18.69
N LYS A 296 -27.23 24.86 -18.46
CA LYS A 296 -26.66 25.07 -17.13
C LYS A 296 -26.99 26.47 -16.59
N GLU A 297 -26.97 27.50 -17.44
CA GLU A 297 -27.33 28.87 -17.04
C GLU A 297 -28.78 29.01 -16.57
N GLU A 298 -29.67 28.12 -17.04
CA GLU A 298 -31.09 28.09 -16.69
C GLU A 298 -31.40 27.20 -15.47
N MET A 299 -30.42 26.51 -14.90
CA MET A 299 -30.58 25.53 -13.82
C MET A 299 -29.82 25.94 -12.55
N SER A 300 -30.30 25.49 -11.39
CA SER A 300 -29.54 25.64 -10.12
C SER A 300 -28.39 24.63 -10.02
N GLU A 301 -27.40 24.91 -9.16
CA GLU A 301 -26.24 24.03 -8.95
C GLU A 301 -26.64 22.61 -8.54
N ASP A 302 -27.57 22.46 -7.59
CA ASP A 302 -28.10 21.16 -7.14
C ASP A 302 -28.79 20.37 -8.28
N GLU A 303 -29.47 21.07 -9.20
CA GLU A 303 -30.12 20.45 -10.35
C GLU A 303 -29.09 20.00 -11.38
N ILE A 304 -28.04 20.80 -11.59
CA ILE A 304 -26.91 20.46 -12.48
C ILE A 304 -26.18 19.22 -11.95
N GLU A 305 -25.93 19.15 -10.64
CA GLU A 305 -25.26 18.00 -10.01
C GLU A 305 -26.07 16.72 -10.23
N LYS A 306 -27.34 16.70 -9.80
CA LYS A 306 -28.23 15.53 -9.96
C LYS A 306 -28.43 15.13 -11.42
N TRP A 307 -28.47 16.10 -12.33
CA TRP A 307 -28.54 15.82 -13.76
C TRP A 307 -27.25 15.18 -14.27
N THR A 308 -26.10 15.70 -13.84
CA THR A 308 -24.77 15.20 -14.24
C THR A 308 -24.55 13.78 -13.73
N GLU A 309 -24.93 13.47 -12.49
CA GLU A 309 -24.91 12.11 -11.94
C GLU A 309 -25.72 11.14 -12.82
N LYS A 310 -26.95 11.52 -13.18
CA LYS A 310 -27.78 10.72 -14.07
C LYS A 310 -27.17 10.60 -15.47
N ALA A 311 -26.56 11.67 -15.98
CA ALA A 311 -25.91 11.66 -17.30
C ALA A 311 -24.64 10.79 -17.34
N GLN A 312 -23.95 10.64 -16.21
CA GLN A 312 -22.78 9.77 -16.04
C GLN A 312 -23.14 8.31 -15.74
N SER A 313 -24.41 8.02 -15.42
CA SER A 313 -24.86 6.66 -15.14
C SER A 313 -24.75 5.73 -16.36
N GLY A 314 -24.28 4.51 -16.11
CA GLY A 314 -24.34 3.42 -17.10
C GLY A 314 -23.55 3.69 -18.38
N LEU A 315 -22.50 4.53 -18.31
CA LEU A 315 -21.61 4.83 -19.43
C LEU A 315 -20.87 3.59 -19.93
N LEU A 316 -20.59 2.64 -19.04
CA LEU A 316 -19.92 1.37 -19.32
C LEU A 316 -20.88 0.17 -19.27
N LYS A 317 -22.19 0.44 -19.29
CA LYS A 317 -23.21 -0.60 -19.35
C LYS A 317 -23.00 -1.48 -20.58
N ASN A 318 -22.99 -2.80 -20.37
CA ASN A 318 -22.71 -3.80 -21.40
C ASN A 318 -21.35 -3.63 -22.09
N ASP A 319 -20.34 -3.02 -21.45
CA ASP A 319 -19.02 -2.94 -22.05
C ASP A 319 -18.37 -4.34 -22.21
N ASP A 320 -18.07 -4.72 -23.46
CA ASP A 320 -17.55 -6.04 -23.79
C ASP A 320 -16.17 -6.33 -23.18
N MET A 321 -15.34 -5.30 -23.02
CA MET A 321 -13.99 -5.48 -22.47
C MET A 321 -14.06 -5.74 -20.97
N LEU A 322 -14.87 -5.00 -20.22
CA LEU A 322 -15.09 -5.25 -18.80
C LEU A 322 -15.80 -6.58 -18.55
N ARG A 323 -16.79 -6.94 -19.37
CA ARG A 323 -17.46 -8.26 -19.30
C ARG A 323 -16.50 -9.40 -19.58
N SER A 324 -15.62 -9.22 -20.57
CA SER A 324 -14.55 -10.16 -20.86
C SER A 324 -13.59 -10.28 -19.70
N ALA A 325 -13.21 -9.18 -19.04
CA ALA A 325 -12.35 -9.21 -17.86
C ALA A 325 -12.99 -9.99 -16.70
N VAL A 326 -14.26 -9.70 -16.38
CA VAL A 326 -15.03 -10.45 -15.37
C VAL A 326 -15.10 -11.95 -15.71
N SER A 327 -15.37 -12.28 -16.97
CA SER A 327 -15.47 -13.67 -17.41
C SER A 327 -14.12 -14.38 -17.29
N SER A 328 -13.02 -13.74 -17.70
CA SER A 328 -11.68 -14.32 -17.58
C SER A 328 -11.27 -14.50 -16.11
N MET A 329 -11.55 -13.53 -15.23
CA MET A 329 -11.32 -13.68 -13.78
C MET A 329 -12.07 -14.89 -13.22
N ARG A 330 -13.34 -15.07 -13.61
CA ARG A 330 -14.15 -16.19 -13.16
C ARG A 330 -13.64 -17.51 -13.71
N ASN A 331 -13.23 -17.55 -14.98
CA ASN A 331 -12.69 -18.75 -15.60
C ASN A 331 -11.44 -19.25 -14.88
N VAL A 332 -10.54 -18.34 -14.52
CA VAL A 332 -9.35 -18.65 -13.72
C VAL A 332 -9.76 -19.19 -12.35
N ILE A 333 -10.66 -18.57 -11.59
CA ILE A 333 -11.12 -19.17 -10.33
C ILE A 333 -11.71 -20.58 -10.54
N THR A 334 -12.53 -20.76 -11.58
CA THR A 334 -13.23 -22.03 -11.79
C THR A 334 -12.32 -23.18 -12.18
N SER A 335 -11.17 -22.94 -12.84
CA SER A 335 -10.21 -24.01 -13.13
C SER A 335 -9.64 -24.60 -11.85
N TYR A 336 -9.37 -23.77 -10.84
CA TYR A 336 -8.81 -24.19 -9.54
C TYR A 336 -9.85 -24.68 -8.52
N LEU A 337 -11.15 -24.66 -8.82
CA LEU A 337 -12.19 -25.21 -7.94
C LEU A 337 -12.24 -26.74 -7.92
N GLY A 338 -11.68 -27.43 -8.94
CA GLY A 338 -11.75 -28.89 -9.04
C GLY A 338 -10.52 -29.60 -9.61
N SER A 339 -9.59 -28.88 -10.23
CA SER A 339 -8.29 -29.43 -10.65
C SER A 339 -7.21 -28.42 -10.27
N SER A 340 -6.17 -28.86 -9.57
CA SER A 340 -5.14 -27.96 -9.08
C SER A 340 -3.76 -28.62 -9.06
N PRO A 341 -2.70 -27.84 -9.31
CA PRO A 341 -1.36 -28.14 -8.84
C PRO A 341 -1.35 -28.51 -7.35
N GLY A 342 -0.48 -29.43 -6.93
CA GLY A 342 -0.34 -29.82 -5.52
C GLY A 342 -1.44 -30.72 -4.93
N GLY A 343 -2.42 -31.14 -5.74
CA GLY A 343 -3.44 -32.12 -5.35
C GLY A 343 -4.51 -31.60 -4.38
N ILE A 344 -4.62 -30.28 -4.21
CA ILE A 344 -5.62 -29.63 -3.36
C ILE A 344 -6.31 -28.48 -4.12
N SER A 345 -7.64 -28.41 -4.10
CA SER A 345 -8.40 -27.38 -4.81
C SER A 345 -8.79 -26.19 -3.93
N LEU A 346 -9.27 -25.10 -4.54
CA LEU A 346 -9.88 -23.97 -3.83
C LEU A 346 -11.02 -24.43 -2.92
N ALA A 347 -11.85 -25.39 -3.35
CA ALA A 347 -12.96 -25.90 -2.55
C ALA A 347 -12.49 -26.66 -1.30
N ASP A 348 -11.38 -27.40 -1.41
CA ASP A 348 -10.79 -28.17 -0.31
C ASP A 348 -10.24 -27.24 0.78
N ILE A 349 -9.68 -26.10 0.39
CA ILE A 349 -9.20 -25.07 1.32
C ILE A 349 -10.31 -24.13 1.82
N GLY A 350 -11.57 -24.40 1.47
CA GLY A 350 -12.72 -23.63 1.95
C GLY A 350 -13.03 -22.36 1.17
N ILE A 351 -12.47 -22.19 -0.04
CA ILE A 351 -12.84 -21.12 -0.98
C ILE A 351 -13.87 -21.65 -1.96
N THR A 352 -15.05 -21.06 -1.95
CA THR A 352 -16.18 -21.48 -2.80
C THR A 352 -16.80 -20.28 -3.52
N THR A 353 -17.58 -20.55 -4.55
CA THR A 353 -18.39 -19.54 -5.23
C THR A 353 -19.85 -19.69 -4.83
N GLY A 354 -20.56 -18.56 -4.79
CA GLY A 354 -21.98 -18.54 -4.47
C GLY A 354 -22.90 -18.84 -5.66
N SER A 355 -24.13 -18.34 -5.58
CA SER A 355 -25.10 -18.47 -6.68
C SER A 355 -24.61 -17.78 -7.94
N TYR A 356 -25.04 -18.25 -9.12
CA TYR A 356 -24.74 -17.61 -10.40
C TYR A 356 -25.12 -16.10 -10.42
N THR A 357 -26.17 -15.73 -9.67
CA THR A 357 -26.64 -14.35 -9.51
C THR A 357 -25.67 -13.44 -8.76
N GLU A 358 -24.72 -14.01 -8.03
CA GLU A 358 -23.69 -13.29 -7.28
C GLU A 358 -22.44 -13.02 -8.14
N ASN A 359 -22.53 -13.29 -9.45
CA ASN A 359 -21.56 -12.94 -10.47
C ASN A 359 -20.12 -13.42 -10.20
N GLY A 360 -19.97 -14.55 -9.50
CA GLY A 360 -18.66 -15.17 -9.24
C GLY A 360 -17.98 -14.74 -7.94
N LYS A 361 -18.72 -14.12 -7.01
CA LYS A 361 -18.22 -13.77 -5.68
C LYS A 361 -17.66 -15.00 -4.95
N LEU A 362 -16.52 -14.81 -4.29
CA LEU A 362 -15.84 -15.82 -3.47
C LEU A 362 -16.29 -15.75 -2.01
N TYR A 363 -16.41 -16.93 -1.40
CA TYR A 363 -16.68 -17.14 0.02
C TYR A 363 -15.54 -17.94 0.64
N LEU A 364 -15.06 -17.49 1.79
CA LEU A 364 -13.96 -18.12 2.52
C LEU A 364 -14.45 -18.72 3.84
N ASN A 365 -14.14 -19.99 4.07
CA ASN A 365 -14.21 -20.62 5.38
C ASN A 365 -12.81 -20.64 6.02
N GLU A 366 -12.57 -19.74 6.97
CA GLU A 366 -11.26 -19.56 7.62
C GLU A 366 -10.79 -20.81 8.37
N ASP A 367 -11.70 -21.56 9.00
CA ASP A 367 -11.34 -22.80 9.73
C ASP A 367 -10.87 -23.91 8.79
N LYS A 368 -11.52 -24.06 7.63
CA LYS A 368 -11.10 -25.03 6.60
C LYS A 368 -9.75 -24.63 6.00
N LEU A 369 -9.57 -23.34 5.71
CA LEU A 369 -8.31 -22.83 5.20
C LEU A 369 -7.18 -23.10 6.18
N LYS A 370 -7.37 -22.77 7.46
CA LYS A 370 -6.39 -23.01 8.51
C LYS A 370 -5.99 -24.49 8.58
N LYS A 371 -6.97 -25.40 8.62
CA LYS A 371 -6.71 -26.85 8.62
C LYS A 371 -5.99 -27.33 7.36
N ALA A 372 -6.32 -26.80 6.19
CA ALA A 372 -5.67 -27.17 4.94
C ALA A 372 -4.21 -26.71 4.90
N VAL A 373 -3.92 -25.50 5.39
CA VAL A 373 -2.55 -25.00 5.50
C VAL A 373 -1.75 -25.80 6.53
N GLU A 374 -2.34 -26.21 7.65
CA GLU A 374 -1.67 -27.05 8.64
C GLU A 374 -1.39 -28.48 8.12
N SER A 375 -2.28 -29.05 7.31
CA SER A 375 -2.20 -30.45 6.86
C SER A 375 -1.44 -30.66 5.55
N ASN A 376 -1.53 -29.72 4.60
CA ASN A 376 -0.83 -29.79 3.31
C ASN A 376 -0.38 -28.39 2.86
N PRO A 377 0.60 -27.79 3.55
CA PRO A 377 1.02 -26.43 3.24
C PRO A 377 1.69 -26.31 1.88
N THR A 378 2.45 -27.33 1.44
CA THR A 378 3.07 -27.35 0.10
C THR A 378 2.00 -27.34 -0.98
N GLY A 379 0.94 -28.14 -0.85
CA GLY A 379 -0.17 -28.14 -1.79
C GLY A 379 -0.89 -26.79 -1.85
N VAL A 380 -1.12 -26.14 -0.69
CA VAL A 380 -1.72 -24.79 -0.65
C VAL A 380 -0.81 -23.77 -1.32
N MET A 381 0.51 -23.83 -1.10
CA MET A 381 1.46 -22.96 -1.78
C MET A 381 1.41 -23.18 -3.29
N GLU A 382 1.50 -24.41 -3.77
CA GLU A 382 1.50 -24.72 -5.21
C GLU A 382 0.19 -24.32 -5.89
N LEU A 383 -0.95 -24.43 -5.20
CA LEU A 383 -2.25 -23.93 -5.68
C LEU A 383 -2.21 -22.43 -5.99
N PHE A 384 -1.58 -21.62 -5.14
CA PHE A 384 -1.57 -20.16 -5.28
C PHE A 384 -0.37 -19.62 -6.08
N GLN A 385 0.81 -20.18 -5.89
CA GLN A 385 2.09 -19.70 -6.45
C GLN A 385 2.65 -20.57 -7.58
N GLY A 386 2.07 -21.75 -7.82
CA GLY A 386 2.57 -22.68 -8.84
C GLY A 386 3.70 -23.57 -8.31
N SER A 387 4.22 -24.43 -9.17
CA SER A 387 5.26 -25.39 -8.77
C SER A 387 6.60 -24.70 -8.55
N ALA A 388 7.24 -24.98 -7.41
CA ALA A 388 8.61 -24.51 -7.14
C ALA A 388 9.68 -25.21 -8.01
N THR A 389 9.33 -26.32 -8.67
CA THR A 389 10.27 -27.16 -9.42
C THR A 389 9.99 -27.21 -10.92
N ASP A 390 8.77 -26.88 -11.33
CA ASP A 390 8.34 -26.85 -12.72
C ASP A 390 7.70 -25.50 -13.07
N ASN A 391 8.49 -24.64 -13.72
CA ASN A 391 8.05 -23.31 -14.14
C ASN A 391 6.96 -23.32 -15.22
N SER A 392 6.53 -24.48 -15.72
CA SER A 392 5.40 -24.58 -16.65
C SER A 392 4.04 -24.70 -15.94
N VAL A 393 4.04 -24.89 -14.62
CA VAL A 393 2.85 -24.98 -13.79
C VAL A 393 2.64 -23.65 -13.06
N ASP A 394 1.91 -22.74 -13.71
CA ASP A 394 1.50 -21.48 -13.12
C ASP A 394 0.55 -21.73 -11.93
N GLY A 395 0.66 -20.89 -10.89
CA GLY A 395 -0.31 -20.84 -9.81
C GLY A 395 -1.48 -19.91 -10.11
N LEU A 396 -2.50 -19.95 -9.25
CA LEU A 396 -3.66 -19.06 -9.36
C LEU A 396 -3.29 -17.58 -9.46
N PHE A 397 -2.30 -17.13 -8.68
CA PHE A 397 -1.90 -15.73 -8.69
C PHE A 397 -1.21 -15.32 -9.99
N ASP A 398 -0.44 -16.20 -10.62
CA ASP A 398 0.22 -15.91 -11.90
C ASP A 398 -0.78 -15.89 -13.06
N GLU A 399 -1.74 -16.81 -13.09
CA GLU A 399 -2.82 -16.79 -14.08
C GLU A 399 -3.68 -15.52 -13.97
N LEU A 400 -4.04 -15.12 -12.75
CA LEU A 400 -4.76 -13.86 -12.52
C LEU A 400 -3.91 -12.65 -12.89
N TYR A 401 -2.62 -12.65 -12.55
CA TYR A 401 -1.69 -11.56 -12.88
C TYR A 401 -1.59 -11.36 -14.40
N THR A 402 -1.50 -12.46 -15.16
CA THR A 402 -1.49 -12.46 -16.63
C THR A 402 -2.82 -11.99 -17.19
N THR A 403 -3.94 -12.51 -16.67
CA THR A 403 -5.30 -12.14 -17.10
C THR A 403 -5.59 -10.64 -16.91
N MET A 404 -5.17 -10.08 -15.77
CA MET A 404 -5.29 -8.65 -15.50
C MET A 404 -4.35 -7.82 -16.38
N GLY A 405 -3.16 -8.33 -16.69
CA GLY A 405 -2.24 -7.70 -17.65
C GLY A 405 -2.88 -7.52 -19.03
N ASN A 406 -3.44 -8.59 -19.57
CA ASN A 406 -4.15 -8.57 -20.85
C ASN A 406 -5.35 -7.60 -20.83
N THR A 407 -6.02 -7.47 -19.69
CA THR A 407 -7.12 -6.50 -19.51
C THR A 407 -6.60 -5.06 -19.54
N LEU A 408 -5.51 -4.77 -18.81
CA LEU A 408 -4.86 -3.46 -18.82
C LEU A 408 -4.37 -3.07 -20.21
N ASP A 409 -3.84 -4.02 -20.98
CA ASP A 409 -3.41 -3.78 -22.35
C ASP A 409 -4.56 -3.28 -23.23
N ARG A 410 -5.71 -3.96 -23.18
CA ARG A 410 -6.91 -3.58 -23.94
C ARG A 410 -7.47 -2.22 -23.49
N ILE A 411 -7.48 -1.95 -22.18
CA ILE A 411 -7.95 -0.65 -21.66
C ILE A 411 -7.00 0.46 -22.12
N ALA A 412 -5.69 0.24 -22.05
CA ALA A 412 -4.69 1.22 -22.47
C ALA A 412 -4.78 1.53 -23.98
N GLU A 413 -4.98 0.51 -24.83
CA GLU A 413 -5.18 0.71 -26.27
C GLU A 413 -6.45 1.49 -26.60
N LYS A 414 -7.54 1.25 -25.85
CA LYS A 414 -8.83 1.93 -26.06
C LYS A 414 -8.83 3.34 -25.49
N ALA A 415 -8.55 3.49 -24.20
CA ALA A 415 -8.71 4.71 -23.44
C ALA A 415 -7.42 5.54 -23.28
N GLY A 416 -6.25 4.96 -23.57
CA GLY A 416 -4.96 5.63 -23.38
C GLY A 416 -4.50 5.69 -21.92
N THR A 417 -4.91 4.73 -21.08
CA THR A 417 -4.54 4.69 -19.66
C THR A 417 -3.11 4.19 -19.42
N ASN A 418 -2.59 4.43 -18.21
CA ASN A 418 -1.28 3.94 -17.78
C ASN A 418 -1.39 2.51 -17.22
N LYS A 419 -0.53 1.58 -17.65
CA LYS A 419 -0.57 0.17 -17.22
C LYS A 419 0.11 -0.11 -15.87
N LEU A 420 0.82 0.88 -15.33
CA LEU A 420 1.70 0.73 -14.18
C LEU A 420 1.30 1.63 -13.01
N SER A 421 0.63 2.75 -13.27
CA SER A 421 0.26 3.74 -12.25
C SER A 421 -1.19 3.60 -11.81
N THR A 422 -1.42 3.69 -10.49
CA THR A 422 -2.74 3.84 -9.88
C THR A 422 -3.21 5.30 -9.84
N ASP A 423 -2.35 6.24 -10.24
CA ASP A 423 -2.66 7.66 -10.24
C ASP A 423 -3.76 8.00 -11.27
N VAL A 424 -4.94 8.32 -10.75
CA VAL A 424 -6.09 8.76 -11.55
C VAL A 424 -5.92 10.17 -12.12
N THR A 425 -4.83 10.88 -11.85
CA THR A 425 -4.52 12.18 -12.46
C THR A 425 -3.52 12.08 -13.61
N ALA A 426 -2.94 10.89 -13.83
CA ALA A 426 -2.00 10.65 -14.91
C ALA A 426 -2.59 11.01 -16.28
N ALA A 427 -1.75 11.64 -17.12
CA ALA A 427 -2.13 12.05 -18.45
C ALA A 427 -2.45 10.83 -19.33
N PHE A 428 -3.51 10.96 -20.14
CA PHE A 428 -3.86 9.96 -21.14
C PHE A 428 -2.84 9.94 -22.27
N ASN A 429 -2.50 8.75 -22.75
CA ASN A 429 -1.73 8.56 -23.95
C ASN A 429 -2.53 9.03 -25.19
N THR A 430 -1.88 9.76 -26.08
CA THR A 430 -2.46 10.33 -27.30
C THR A 430 -2.67 9.29 -28.42
N THR A 431 -2.17 8.07 -28.26
CA THR A 431 -2.34 7.00 -29.26
C THR A 431 -3.66 6.22 -29.13
N GLY A 432 -4.36 6.35 -28.00
CA GLY A 432 -5.58 5.60 -27.70
C GLY A 432 -6.72 5.85 -28.69
N ALA A 433 -7.58 4.85 -28.93
CA ALA A 433 -8.72 4.98 -29.83
C ALA A 433 -9.68 6.12 -29.43
N MET A 434 -9.97 6.27 -28.14
CA MET A 434 -10.83 7.33 -27.61
C MET A 434 -10.19 8.72 -27.77
N HIS A 435 -8.86 8.83 -27.69
CA HIS A 435 -8.18 10.11 -27.98
C HIS A 435 -8.40 10.54 -29.43
N ARG A 436 -8.20 9.62 -30.39
CA ARG A 436 -8.44 9.90 -31.81
C ARG A 436 -9.89 10.30 -32.10
N GLN A 437 -10.85 9.68 -31.41
CA GLN A 437 -12.26 10.02 -31.54
C GLN A 437 -12.58 11.41 -30.93
N LEU A 438 -11.97 11.77 -29.78
CA LEU A 438 -12.08 13.11 -29.21
C LEU A 438 -11.54 14.18 -30.18
N GLN A 439 -10.38 13.94 -30.79
CA GLN A 439 -9.84 14.84 -31.83
C GLN A 439 -10.75 14.96 -33.06
N ASN A 440 -11.52 13.92 -33.38
CA ASN A 440 -12.50 13.99 -34.45
C ASN A 440 -13.70 14.88 -34.05
N TYR A 441 -14.21 14.71 -32.83
CA TYR A 441 -15.26 15.60 -32.31
C TYR A 441 -14.80 17.05 -32.23
N GLU A 442 -13.57 17.34 -31.80
CA GLU A 442 -13.04 18.69 -31.75
C GLU A 442 -12.99 19.36 -33.13
N ARG A 443 -12.62 18.60 -34.17
CA ARG A 443 -12.65 19.09 -35.56
C ARG A 443 -14.07 19.35 -36.05
N GLN A 444 -15.01 18.47 -35.72
CA GLN A 444 -16.43 18.67 -36.05
C GLN A 444 -17.00 19.89 -35.34
N ILE A 445 -16.72 20.05 -34.05
CA ILE A 445 -17.12 21.21 -33.24
C ILE A 445 -16.58 22.48 -33.88
N THR A 446 -15.28 22.52 -34.20
CA THR A 446 -14.68 23.69 -34.87
C THR A 446 -15.39 24.04 -36.18
N SER A 447 -15.66 23.04 -37.03
CA SER A 447 -16.35 23.26 -38.31
C SER A 447 -17.79 23.76 -38.13
N LEU A 448 -18.53 23.16 -37.20
CA LEU A 448 -19.91 23.55 -36.90
C LEU A 448 -19.96 24.94 -36.26
N THR A 449 -19.06 25.26 -35.33
CA THR A 449 -18.95 26.59 -34.73
C THR A 449 -18.72 27.66 -35.81
N ASN A 450 -17.77 27.45 -36.73
CA ASN A 450 -17.54 28.39 -37.83
C ASN A 450 -18.79 28.56 -38.70
N LYS A 451 -19.50 27.46 -38.99
CA LYS A 451 -20.76 27.50 -39.74
C LYS A 451 -21.84 28.30 -38.99
N MET A 452 -21.93 28.14 -37.67
CA MET A 452 -22.88 28.89 -36.84
C MET A 452 -22.58 30.39 -36.88
N THR A 453 -21.31 30.77 -36.76
CA THR A 453 -20.89 32.18 -36.88
C THR A 453 -21.29 32.77 -38.23
N THR A 454 -20.99 32.09 -39.34
CA THR A 454 -21.36 32.57 -40.68
C THR A 454 -22.88 32.64 -40.89
N LEU A 455 -23.65 31.72 -40.31
CA LEU A 455 -25.11 31.75 -40.38
C LEU A 455 -25.68 32.92 -39.59
N GLU A 456 -25.16 33.18 -38.39
CA GLU A 456 -25.56 34.30 -37.54
C GLU A 456 -25.30 35.63 -38.26
N GLU A 457 -24.09 35.81 -38.82
CA GLU A 457 -23.74 36.98 -39.64
C GLU A 457 -24.68 37.16 -40.83
N ARG A 458 -25.04 36.06 -41.52
CA ARG A 458 -25.97 36.08 -42.65
C ARG A 458 -27.36 36.52 -42.22
N TYR A 459 -27.90 35.99 -41.12
CA TYR A 459 -29.21 36.40 -40.63
C TYR A 459 -29.21 37.87 -40.26
N TYR A 460 -28.19 38.34 -39.54
CA TYR A 460 -28.04 39.76 -39.22
C TYR A 460 -27.95 40.64 -40.47
N ALA A 461 -27.22 40.22 -41.50
CA ALA A 461 -27.13 40.94 -42.77
C ALA A 461 -28.49 41.00 -43.50
N GLN A 462 -29.26 39.91 -43.50
CA GLN A 462 -30.59 39.84 -44.10
C GLN A 462 -31.58 40.75 -43.36
N PHE A 463 -31.59 40.74 -42.03
CA PHE A 463 -32.43 41.66 -41.24
C PHE A 463 -32.02 43.12 -41.44
N THR A 464 -30.71 43.41 -41.48
CA THR A 464 -30.23 44.78 -41.75
C THR A 464 -30.67 45.27 -43.13
N ALA A 465 -30.60 44.42 -44.16
CA ALA A 465 -31.07 44.76 -45.50
C ALA A 465 -32.60 44.99 -45.54
N MET A 466 -33.36 44.19 -44.80
CA MET A 466 -34.80 44.33 -44.64
C MET A 466 -35.17 45.64 -43.94
N GLU A 467 -34.53 45.99 -42.82
CA GLU A 467 -34.73 47.26 -42.12
C GLU A 467 -34.43 48.45 -43.03
N LYS A 468 -33.37 48.36 -43.83
CA LYS A 468 -33.04 49.42 -44.82
C LYS A 468 -34.13 49.55 -45.89
N ALA A 469 -34.65 48.44 -46.39
CA ALA A 469 -35.74 48.45 -47.37
C ALA A 469 -37.05 49.01 -46.77
N ILE A 470 -37.40 48.61 -45.54
CA ILE A 470 -38.59 49.13 -44.82
C ILE A 470 -38.42 50.63 -44.55
N SER A 471 -37.24 51.07 -44.11
CA SER A 471 -36.95 52.49 -43.91
C SER A 471 -37.12 53.28 -45.21
N GLN A 472 -36.62 52.77 -46.34
CA GLN A 472 -36.82 53.38 -47.66
C GLN A 472 -38.29 53.42 -48.08
N LEU A 473 -39.04 52.33 -47.87
CA LEU A 473 -40.48 52.28 -48.13
C LEU A 473 -41.23 53.30 -47.27
N ASN A 474 -40.95 53.38 -45.97
CA ASN A 474 -41.55 54.39 -45.08
C ASN A 474 -41.25 55.82 -45.57
N THR A 475 -40.02 56.09 -46.05
CA THR A 475 -39.70 57.40 -46.64
C THR A 475 -40.46 57.68 -47.94
N GLN A 476 -40.66 56.68 -48.81
CA GLN A 476 -41.44 56.82 -50.04
C GLN A 476 -42.94 56.96 -49.77
N THR A 477 -43.49 56.21 -48.83
CA THR A 477 -44.89 56.34 -48.42
C THR A 477 -45.14 57.70 -47.80
N ASN A 478 -44.22 58.21 -46.99
CA ASN A 478 -44.34 59.56 -46.42
C ASN A 478 -44.24 60.65 -47.50
N SER A 479 -43.37 60.50 -48.50
CA SER A 479 -43.28 61.47 -49.60
C SER A 479 -44.51 61.44 -50.51
N LEU A 480 -45.05 60.25 -50.80
CA LEU A 480 -46.32 60.09 -51.53
C LEU A 480 -47.50 60.67 -50.73
N ALA A 481 -47.58 60.38 -49.43
CA ALA A 481 -48.62 60.93 -48.56
C ALA A 481 -48.57 62.46 -48.51
N GLN A 482 -47.36 63.06 -48.48
CA GLN A 482 -47.19 64.51 -48.58
C GLN A 482 -47.65 65.07 -49.93
N LEU A 483 -47.33 64.39 -51.05
CA LEU A 483 -47.81 64.75 -52.39
C LEU A 483 -49.34 64.73 -52.51
N PHE A 484 -50.00 63.70 -51.97
CA PHE A 484 -51.47 63.62 -51.95
C PHE A 484 -52.11 64.67 -51.02
N ASN A 485 -51.46 65.01 -49.91
CA ASN A 485 -51.96 66.04 -48.99
C ASN A 485 -51.78 67.47 -49.56
N THR A 486 -50.78 67.70 -50.41
CA THR A 486 -50.60 68.98 -51.12
C THR A 486 -51.47 69.14 -52.37
N GLY A 487 -52.10 68.07 -52.86
CA GLY A 487 -53.01 68.10 -54.02
C GLY A 487 -54.49 68.36 -53.70
N SER A 488 -54.80 68.72 -52.44
CA SER A 488 -56.18 68.85 -51.92
C SER A 488 -56.53 70.27 -51.43
N GLN A 489 -55.87 71.32 -51.93
CA GLN A 489 -56.28 72.72 -51.74
C GLN A 489 -56.76 73.35 -53.04
#